data_AF-A0A838T5X1-F1
#
_entry.id   AF-A0A838T5X1-F1
#
_cell.length_a   1.000
_cell.length_b   1.000
_cell.length_c   1.000
_cell.angle_alpha   90.00
_cell.angle_beta   90.00
_cell.angle_gamma   90.00
#
_symmetry.space_group_name_H-M   'P 1'
#
loop_
_entity.id
_entity.type
_entity.pdbx_description
1 polymer ?
#
loop_
_entity_poly.entity_id
_entity_poly.type
_entity_poly.pdbx_seq_one_letter_code
_entity_poly.pdbx_strand_id
1 'polypeptide(L)'
;MPTVTSTAKQFAQQAIERARVSADAGVGRASAAALAVGEVCRALSAWIGAEGCHALMTRARTEARPGHPSLEALQLRARTEPYIEGVAESIAQNGESATADAIQAMFIAFIDLLGRLIGVDMATNLIERSLPDSAGNKAGTEKRSAGA
;
A
#
# COMPACT_ATOMS: atom_id res chain seq x y z
N MET A 1 -12.86 -2.54 22.61
CA MET A 1 -11.57 -1.96 22.19
C MET A 1 -11.25 -2.58 20.83
N PRO A 2 -11.31 -1.84 19.71
CA PRO A 2 -10.80 -2.35 18.45
C PRO A 2 -9.30 -2.61 18.63
N THR A 3 -8.88 -3.85 18.48
CA THR A 3 -7.46 -4.21 18.48
C THR A 3 -6.79 -3.57 17.28
N VAL A 4 -5.52 -3.19 17.41
CA VAL A 4 -4.70 -2.54 16.35
C VAL A 4 -4.88 -3.21 14.98
N THR A 5 -4.99 -4.53 14.96
CA THR A 5 -5.23 -5.36 13.77
C THR A 5 -6.54 -5.07 13.02
N SER A 6 -7.61 -4.63 13.72
CA SER A 6 -8.87 -4.24 13.07
C SER A 6 -8.73 -2.91 12.32
N THR A 7 -8.03 -1.96 12.92
CA THR A 7 -7.74 -0.66 12.33
C THR A 7 -6.76 -0.80 11.16
N ALA A 8 -5.70 -1.60 11.33
CA ALA A 8 -4.75 -1.94 10.27
C ALA A 8 -5.43 -2.59 9.07
N LYS A 9 -6.38 -3.50 9.30
CA LYS A 9 -7.18 -4.13 8.24
C LYS A 9 -8.04 -3.12 7.47
N GLN A 10 -8.71 -2.21 8.17
CA GLN A 10 -9.51 -1.15 7.54
C GLN A 10 -8.62 -0.24 6.68
N PHE A 11 -7.47 0.20 7.19
CA PHE A 11 -6.54 1.03 6.44
C PHE A 11 -5.99 0.31 5.20
N ALA A 12 -5.56 -0.93 5.34
CA ALA A 12 -5.10 -1.72 4.21
C ALA A 12 -6.20 -1.86 3.14
N GLN A 13 -7.43 -2.17 3.54
CA GLN A 13 -8.57 -2.27 2.62
C GLN A 13 -8.85 -0.94 1.91
N GLN A 14 -8.87 0.17 2.64
CA GLN A 14 -9.14 1.49 2.09
C GLN A 14 -8.07 1.94 1.10
N ALA A 15 -6.80 1.67 1.41
CA ALA A 15 -5.67 1.98 0.52
C ALA A 15 -5.73 1.15 -0.77
N ILE A 16 -6.00 -0.15 -0.67
CA ILE A 16 -6.14 -1.04 -1.83
C ILE A 16 -7.32 -0.61 -2.71
N GLU A 17 -8.46 -0.30 -2.09
CA GLU A 17 -9.65 0.13 -2.83
C GLU A 17 -9.41 1.46 -3.55
N ARG A 18 -8.73 2.41 -2.89
CA ARG A 18 -8.34 3.68 -3.54
C ARG A 18 -7.41 3.45 -4.73
N ALA A 19 -6.37 2.64 -4.57
CA ALA A 19 -5.47 2.30 -5.67
C ALA A 19 -6.23 1.63 -6.82
N ARG A 20 -7.24 0.80 -6.52
CA ARG A 20 -8.09 0.17 -7.52
C ARG A 20 -8.95 1.18 -8.29
N VAL A 21 -9.50 2.19 -7.60
CA VAL A 21 -10.31 3.26 -8.21
C VAL A 21 -9.45 4.23 -9.04
N SER A 22 -8.23 4.51 -8.58
CA SER A 22 -7.30 5.40 -9.27
C SER A 22 -6.58 4.76 -10.45
N ALA A 23 -6.44 3.43 -10.45
CA ALA A 23 -5.87 2.69 -11.56
C ALA A 23 -6.84 2.60 -12.75
N ASP A 24 -6.28 2.46 -13.97
CA ASP A 24 -7.08 2.30 -15.18
C ASP A 24 -8.07 1.12 -15.08
N ALA A 25 -9.19 1.24 -15.77
CA ALA A 25 -10.23 0.21 -15.81
C ALA A 25 -9.62 -1.14 -16.26
N GLY A 26 -9.57 -2.11 -15.34
CA GLY A 26 -9.05 -3.46 -15.60
C GLY A 26 -7.89 -3.90 -14.72
N VAL A 27 -7.37 -3.05 -13.83
CA VAL A 27 -6.34 -3.47 -12.86
C VAL A 27 -6.96 -4.38 -11.80
N GLY A 28 -6.47 -5.62 -11.72
CA GLY A 28 -6.89 -6.62 -10.72
C GLY A 28 -6.52 -6.21 -9.30
N ARG A 29 -7.20 -6.77 -8.29
CA ARG A 29 -7.03 -6.43 -6.87
C ARG A 29 -5.61 -6.66 -6.38
N ALA A 30 -4.95 -7.73 -6.86
CA ALA A 30 -3.55 -8.01 -6.54
C ALA A 30 -2.60 -6.89 -7.00
N SER A 31 -2.78 -6.41 -8.23
CA SER A 31 -1.98 -5.30 -8.77
C SER A 31 -2.30 -3.98 -8.06
N ALA A 32 -3.58 -3.69 -7.80
CA ALA A 32 -3.99 -2.53 -7.01
C ALA A 32 -3.37 -2.56 -5.59
N ALA A 33 -3.32 -3.74 -4.96
CA ALA A 33 -2.69 -3.89 -3.65
C ALA A 33 -1.18 -3.66 -3.68
N ALA A 34 -0.49 -4.11 -4.72
CA ALA A 34 0.93 -3.84 -4.91
C ALA A 34 1.21 -2.33 -5.07
N LEU A 35 0.38 -1.64 -5.87
CA LEU A 35 0.47 -0.19 -6.05
C LEU A 35 0.25 0.56 -4.73
N ALA A 36 -0.79 0.21 -3.97
CA ALA A 36 -1.08 0.82 -2.67
C ALA A 36 0.11 0.69 -1.69
N VAL A 37 0.73 -0.50 -1.66
CA VAL A 37 1.92 -0.73 -0.84
C VAL A 37 3.10 0.14 -1.28
N GLY A 38 3.34 0.25 -2.60
CA GLY A 38 4.39 1.11 -3.15
C GLY A 38 4.19 2.58 -2.79
N GLU A 39 2.98 3.11 -2.98
CA GLU A 39 2.64 4.50 -2.65
C GLU A 39 2.86 4.80 -1.17
N VAL A 40 2.38 3.94 -0.28
CA VAL A 40 2.54 4.11 1.16
C VAL A 40 4.01 4.00 1.55
N CYS A 41 4.79 3.06 0.98
CA CYS A 41 6.21 3.01 1.30
C CYS A 41 6.97 4.23 0.79
N ARG A 42 6.61 4.75 -0.38
CA ARG A 42 7.20 5.99 -0.92
C ARG A 42 6.92 7.18 -0.03
N ALA A 43 5.68 7.36 0.41
CA ALA A 43 5.29 8.44 1.31
C ALA A 43 5.97 8.32 2.69
N LEU A 44 6.01 7.11 3.25
CA LEU A 44 6.66 6.85 4.54
C LEU A 44 8.18 6.97 4.48
N SER A 45 8.80 6.69 3.33
CA SER A 45 10.24 6.85 3.15
C SER A 45 10.73 8.29 3.38
N ALA A 46 9.86 9.29 3.23
CA ALA A 46 10.17 10.68 3.58
C ALA A 46 10.36 10.90 5.10
N TRP A 47 9.76 10.05 5.94
CA TRP A 47 9.76 10.16 7.39
C TRP A 47 10.75 9.21 8.05
N ILE A 48 10.78 7.94 7.63
CA ILE A 48 11.58 6.88 8.25
C ILE A 48 12.77 6.43 7.38
N GLY A 49 12.93 7.03 6.21
CA GLY A 49 13.93 6.64 5.22
C GLY A 49 13.53 5.40 4.42
N ALA A 50 14.08 5.28 3.21
CA ALA A 50 13.79 4.14 2.32
C ALA A 50 14.25 2.80 2.89
N GLU A 51 15.40 2.75 3.57
CA GLU A 51 15.88 1.53 4.23
C GLU A 51 14.97 1.14 5.41
N GLY A 52 14.44 2.13 6.14
CA GLY A 52 13.47 1.91 7.21
C GLY A 52 12.18 1.29 6.69
N CYS A 53 11.62 1.82 5.60
CA CYS A 53 10.42 1.23 4.99
C CYS A 53 10.70 -0.19 4.48
N HIS A 54 11.85 -0.39 3.83
CA HIS A 54 12.23 -1.69 3.29
C HIS A 54 12.42 -2.76 4.38
N ALA A 55 13.08 -2.41 5.48
CA ALA A 55 13.25 -3.29 6.63
C ALA A 55 11.92 -3.67 7.27
N LEU A 56 11.01 -2.71 7.47
CA LEU A 56 9.67 -2.97 8.01
C LEU A 56 8.84 -3.87 7.09
N MET A 57 8.86 -3.63 5.78
CA MET A 57 8.15 -4.48 4.82
C MET A 57 8.72 -5.89 4.74
N THR A 58 10.05 -6.03 4.81
CA THR A 58 10.71 -7.34 4.85
C THR A 58 10.30 -8.13 6.10
N ARG A 59 10.21 -7.45 7.24
CA ARG A 59 9.70 -8.03 8.49
C ARG A 59 8.22 -8.39 8.37
N ALA A 60 7.39 -7.50 7.82
CA ALA A 60 5.97 -7.74 7.61
C ALA A 60 5.71 -8.95 6.70
N ARG A 61 6.49 -9.10 5.62
CA ARG A 61 6.46 -10.28 4.75
C ARG A 61 6.79 -11.55 5.53
N THR A 62 7.82 -11.49 6.38
CA THR A 62 8.22 -12.63 7.22
C THR A 62 7.12 -13.03 8.20
N GLU A 63 6.42 -12.06 8.80
CA GLU A 63 5.32 -12.32 9.73
C GLU A 63 4.05 -12.85 9.03
N ALA A 64 3.76 -12.42 7.80
CA ALA A 64 2.60 -12.86 7.02
C ALA A 64 2.80 -14.22 6.29
N ARG A 65 4.05 -14.58 5.99
CA ARG A 65 4.41 -15.77 5.20
C ARG A 65 3.79 -17.09 5.69
N PRO A 66 3.72 -17.41 7.00
CA PRO A 66 3.14 -18.68 7.46
C PRO A 66 1.67 -18.89 7.05
N GLY A 67 0.91 -17.80 6.84
CA GLY A 67 -0.48 -17.86 6.39
C GLY A 67 -0.67 -17.73 4.87
N HIS A 68 0.37 -17.32 4.14
CA HIS A 68 0.27 -16.93 2.73
C HIS A 68 1.51 -17.36 1.91
N PRO A 69 1.56 -18.63 1.44
CA PRO A 69 2.68 -19.15 0.66
C PRO A 69 2.97 -18.39 -0.65
N SER A 70 1.96 -17.75 -1.23
CA SER A 70 2.11 -16.90 -2.43
C SER A 70 3.09 -15.73 -2.25
N LEU A 71 3.38 -15.34 -1.00
CA LEU A 71 4.42 -14.35 -0.71
C LEU A 71 5.84 -14.81 -1.07
N GLU A 72 6.09 -16.09 -1.31
CA GLU A 72 7.40 -16.59 -1.73
C GLU A 72 7.77 -16.16 -3.16
N ALA A 73 6.77 -16.05 -4.04
CA ALA A 73 6.95 -15.60 -5.42
C ALA A 73 7.17 -14.09 -5.55
N LEU A 74 6.82 -13.31 -4.52
CA LEU A 74 6.94 -11.85 -4.54
C LEU A 74 8.34 -11.39 -4.12
N GLN A 75 8.85 -10.36 -4.79
CA GLN A 75 10.12 -9.71 -4.43
C GLN A 75 9.88 -8.27 -4.02
N LEU A 76 10.46 -7.87 -2.89
CA LEU A 76 10.44 -6.48 -2.41
C LEU A 76 11.71 -5.79 -2.92
N ARG A 77 11.55 -4.64 -3.58
CA ARG A 77 12.66 -3.94 -4.24
C ARG A 77 12.77 -2.54 -3.69
N ALA A 78 13.79 -2.31 -2.86
CA ALA A 78 14.02 -1.00 -2.26
C ALA A 78 14.30 0.05 -3.34
N ARG A 79 13.64 1.20 -3.25
CA ARG A 79 13.88 2.40 -4.09
C ARG A 79 13.63 2.22 -5.59
N THR A 80 12.93 1.17 -6.01
CA THR A 80 12.54 0.95 -7.42
C THR A 80 11.03 0.87 -7.54
N GLU A 81 10.51 1.32 -8.68
CA GLU A 81 9.10 1.14 -9.07
C GLU A 81 9.02 0.05 -10.15
N PRO A 82 8.16 -0.98 -9.99
CA PRO A 82 7.28 -1.21 -8.85
C PRO A 82 8.04 -1.71 -7.60
N TYR A 83 7.58 -1.30 -6.42
CA TYR A 83 8.17 -1.74 -5.14
C TYR A 83 8.00 -3.25 -4.89
N ILE A 84 6.91 -3.84 -5.39
CA ILE A 84 6.65 -5.28 -5.38
C ILE A 84 6.76 -5.80 -6.81
N GLU A 85 7.74 -6.66 -7.05
CA GLU A 85 7.90 -7.43 -8.28
C GLU A 85 7.35 -8.86 -8.09
N GLY A 86 7.08 -9.57 -9.19
CA GLY A 86 6.60 -10.95 -9.15
C GLY A 86 5.07 -11.10 -9.02
N VAL A 87 4.31 -10.00 -9.09
CA VAL A 87 2.85 -10.02 -8.90
C VAL A 87 2.16 -10.83 -10.00
N ALA A 88 2.54 -10.64 -11.27
CA ALA A 88 1.94 -11.37 -12.39
C ALA A 88 2.24 -12.87 -12.31
N GLU A 89 3.47 -13.23 -11.94
CA GLU A 89 3.92 -14.60 -11.74
C GLU A 89 3.19 -15.25 -10.56
N SER A 90 3.02 -14.54 -9.45
CA SER A 90 2.23 -15.02 -8.30
C SER A 90 0.77 -15.23 -8.67
N ILE A 91 0.16 -14.34 -9.47
CA ILE A 91 -1.21 -14.50 -9.96
C ILE A 91 -1.32 -15.75 -10.84
N ALA A 92 -0.35 -15.97 -11.73
CA ALA A 92 -0.34 -17.14 -12.61
C ALA A 92 -0.21 -18.47 -11.83
N GLN A 93 0.57 -18.48 -10.74
CA GLN A 93 0.83 -19.69 -9.94
C GLN A 93 -0.23 -19.96 -8.88
N ASN A 94 -0.71 -18.92 -8.20
CA ASN A 94 -1.53 -19.03 -6.99
C ASN A 94 -2.96 -18.46 -7.17
N GLY A 95 -3.19 -17.74 -8.27
CA GLY A 95 -4.45 -17.04 -8.53
C GLY A 95 -4.47 -15.60 -8.02
N GLU A 96 -5.39 -14.83 -8.59
CA GLU A 96 -5.57 -13.39 -8.31
C GLU A 96 -5.94 -13.15 -6.85
N SER A 97 -6.96 -13.85 -6.34
CA SER A 97 -7.45 -13.63 -4.97
C SER A 97 -6.40 -14.00 -3.93
N ALA A 98 -5.72 -15.14 -4.11
CA ALA A 98 -4.69 -15.58 -3.17
C ALA A 98 -3.47 -14.64 -3.14
N THR A 99 -3.13 -14.04 -4.28
CA THR A 99 -2.07 -13.03 -4.36
C THR A 99 -2.51 -11.72 -3.70
N ALA A 100 -3.75 -11.28 -3.95
CA ALA A 100 -4.30 -10.07 -3.33
C ALA A 100 -4.40 -10.19 -1.80
N ASP A 101 -4.93 -11.31 -1.30
CA ASP A 101 -5.07 -11.54 0.13
C ASP A 101 -3.71 -11.65 0.83
N ALA A 102 -2.70 -12.22 0.15
CA ALA A 102 -1.32 -12.27 0.65
C ALA A 102 -0.68 -10.88 0.75
N ILE A 103 -0.78 -10.06 -0.29
CA ILE A 103 -0.27 -8.68 -0.27
C ILE A 103 -1.00 -7.87 0.80
N GLN A 104 -2.32 -8.05 0.94
CA GLN A 104 -3.10 -7.39 1.98
C GLN A 104 -2.66 -7.83 3.38
N ALA A 105 -2.45 -9.12 3.63
CA ALA A 105 -1.99 -9.61 4.93
C ALA A 105 -0.60 -9.08 5.28
N MET A 106 0.32 -9.03 4.31
CA MET A 106 1.62 -8.38 4.46
C MET A 106 1.47 -6.90 4.81
N PHE A 107 0.54 -6.19 4.17
CA PHE A 107 0.33 -4.77 4.43
C PHE A 107 -0.27 -4.51 5.83
N ILE A 108 -1.17 -5.38 6.29
CA ILE A 108 -1.70 -5.33 7.66
C ILE A 108 -0.57 -5.51 8.68
N ALA A 109 0.30 -6.52 8.48
CA ALA A 109 1.45 -6.76 9.35
C ALA A 109 2.40 -5.55 9.38
N PHE A 110 2.59 -4.88 8.25
CA PHE A 110 3.38 -3.65 8.17
C PHE A 110 2.78 -2.51 9.02
N ILE A 111 1.47 -2.29 8.93
CA ILE A 111 0.78 -1.26 9.72
C ILE A 111 0.83 -1.60 11.21
N ASP A 112 0.66 -2.87 11.58
CA ASP A 112 0.77 -3.32 12.96
C ASP A 112 2.19 -3.10 13.51
N LEU A 113 3.23 -3.38 12.72
CA LEU A 113 4.62 -3.12 13.09
C LEU A 113 4.90 -1.62 13.27
N LEU A 114 4.36 -0.79 12.39
CA LEU A 114 4.46 0.66 12.51
C LEU A 114 3.78 1.15 13.79
N GLY A 115 2.56 0.68 14.07
CA GLY A 115 1.81 1.00 15.29
C GLY A 115 2.54 0.59 16.58
N ARG A 116 3.30 -0.50 16.55
CA ARG A 116 4.16 -0.91 17.67
C ARG A 116 5.40 -0.03 17.85
N LEU A 117 5.92 0.55 16.77
CA LEU A 117 7.15 1.36 16.81
C LEU A 117 6.88 2.80 17.27
N ILE A 118 5.83 3.44 16.75
CA ILE A 118 5.56 4.86 16.99
C ILE A 118 4.26 5.13 17.75
N GLY A 119 3.55 4.07 18.13
CA GLY A 119 2.21 4.16 18.72
C GLY A 119 1.12 4.13 17.65
N VAL A 120 -0.03 3.55 18.00
CA VAL A 120 -1.16 3.30 17.09
C VAL A 120 -1.73 4.60 16.54
N ASP A 121 -1.89 5.61 17.40
CA ASP A 121 -2.42 6.92 17.01
C ASP A 121 -1.49 7.63 16.02
N MET A 122 -0.18 7.53 16.23
CA MET A 122 0.80 8.19 15.36
C MET A 122 0.94 7.44 14.03
N ALA A 123 0.92 6.10 14.04
CA ALA A 123 0.89 5.30 12.82
C ALA A 123 -0.36 5.56 11.98
N THR A 124 -1.52 5.67 12.63
CA THR A 124 -2.78 6.03 11.98
C THR A 124 -2.68 7.39 11.29
N ASN A 125 -2.26 8.43 12.01
CA ASN A 125 -2.10 9.78 11.45
C ASN A 125 -1.07 9.81 10.31
N LEU A 126 0.01 9.05 10.41
CA LEU A 126 1.07 9.01 9.40
C LEU A 126 0.58 8.34 8.11
N ILE A 127 -0.18 7.25 8.23
CA ILE A 127 -0.77 6.54 7.09
C ILE A 127 -1.86 7.39 6.44
N GLU A 128 -2.75 8.02 7.23
CA GLU A 128 -3.78 8.93 6.72
C GLU A 128 -3.18 10.07 5.90
N ARG A 129 -2.06 10.66 6.36
CA ARG A 129 -1.31 11.70 5.64
C ARG A 129 -0.53 11.18 4.43
N SER A 130 -0.18 9.90 4.44
CA SER A 130 0.59 9.26 3.36
C SER A 130 -0.31 8.79 2.22
N LEU A 131 -1.61 8.64 2.48
CA LEU A 131 -2.60 8.39 1.45
C LEU A 131 -2.83 9.69 0.68
N PRO A 132 -2.57 9.73 -0.64
CA PRO A 132 -2.84 10.93 -1.43
C PRO A 132 -4.33 11.28 -1.34
N ASP A 133 -4.62 12.55 -1.11
CA ASP A 133 -6.00 13.07 -1.04
C ASP A 133 -6.69 12.75 -2.37
N SER A 134 -7.72 11.92 -2.34
CA SER A 134 -8.50 11.59 -3.54
C SER A 134 -9.41 12.75 -4.00
N ALA A 135 -9.23 13.95 -3.44
CA ALA A 135 -9.98 15.15 -3.79
C ALA A 135 -9.09 16.42 -3.80
N GLY A 136 -8.53 16.74 -4.97
CA GLY A 136 -8.38 18.14 -5.40
C GLY A 136 -6.97 18.64 -5.76
N ASN A 137 -6.63 18.61 -7.06
CA ASN A 137 -6.21 19.83 -7.75
C ASN A 137 -6.58 19.80 -9.25
N LYS A 138 -7.88 20.02 -9.53
CA LYS A 138 -8.28 20.76 -10.72
C LYS A 138 -8.74 22.15 -10.28
N ALA A 139 -7.82 23.09 -10.09
CA ALA A 139 -8.17 24.52 -10.01
C ALA A 139 -6.99 25.43 -10.40
N GLY A 140 -7.19 26.22 -11.46
CA GLY A 140 -6.31 27.28 -11.96
C GLY A 140 -5.55 26.86 -13.22
N THR A 141 -5.85 27.33 -14.43
CA THR A 141 -5.95 28.76 -14.79
C THR A 141 -7.03 29.05 -15.84
N GLU A 142 -7.88 30.01 -15.48
CA GLU A 142 -8.54 31.03 -16.31
C GLU A 142 -9.29 30.66 -17.60
N LYS A 143 -10.62 30.64 -17.45
CA LYS A 143 -11.50 31.46 -18.30
C LYS A 143 -10.97 32.89 -18.36
N ARG A 144 -10.53 33.36 -19.53
CA ARG A 144 -10.78 34.74 -19.96
C ARG A 144 -11.71 34.71 -21.16
N SER A 145 -12.96 35.05 -20.87
CA SER A 145 -13.94 35.52 -21.84
C SER A 145 -13.55 36.90 -22.38
N ALA A 146 -13.81 37.08 -23.67
CA ALA A 146 -14.20 38.30 -24.37
C ALA A 146 -13.18 39.41 -24.64
N GLY A 147 -13.08 39.77 -25.93
CA GLY A 147 -13.16 41.16 -26.36
C GLY A 147 -11.93 41.72 -27.09
N ALA A 148 -11.88 41.54 -28.42
CA ALA A 148 -11.77 42.61 -29.43
C ALA A 148 -11.71 41.97 -30.83
#